data_AF-A0A059F101-F1
#
_entry.id   AF-A0A059F101-F1
#
_cell.length_a   1.000
_cell.length_b   1.000
_cell.length_c   1.000
_cell.angle_alpha   90.00
_cell.angle_beta   90.00
_cell.angle_gamma   90.00
#
_symmetry.space_group_name_H-M   'P 1'
#
loop_
_entity.id
_entity.type
_entity.pdbx_description
1 polymer ?
#
loop_
_entity_poly.entity_id
_entity_poly.type
_entity_poly.pdbx_seq_one_letter_code
_entity_poly.pdbx_strand_id
1 'polypeptide(L)' 'MKLLGRNKIGGFGHIVEIDESKFSKCKYNVGRLVRSPWIVEGIDLTTNQIFLAEVQKKTKKHLKI' A
#
# COMPACT_ATOMS: atom_id res chain seq x y z
N MET A 1 11.73 8.02 -19.95
CA MET A 1 11.18 7.34 -18.75
C MET A 1 11.75 8.05 -17.54
N LYS A 2 10.94 8.80 -16.76
CA LYS A 2 11.46 9.53 -15.60
C LYS A 2 11.92 8.51 -14.56
N LEU A 3 13.16 8.68 -14.09
CA LEU A 3 13.67 7.96 -12.93
C LEU A 3 12.73 8.29 -11.76
N LEU A 4 11.99 7.29 -11.26
CA LEU A 4 11.16 7.36 -10.06
C LEU A 4 12.08 7.51 -8.86
N GLY A 5 12.60 8.72 -8.67
CA GLY A 5 13.14 9.15 -7.39
C GLY A 5 12.06 8.94 -6.33
N ARG A 6 12.49 8.59 -5.11
CA ARG A 6 11.63 8.49 -3.94
C ARG A 6 11.01 9.86 -3.63
N ASN A 7 9.97 10.22 -4.36
CA ASN A 7 9.16 11.39 -4.04
C ASN A 7 8.45 11.06 -2.73
N LYS A 8 8.69 11.91 -1.73
CA LYS A 8 7.92 11.83 -0.48
C LYS A 8 6.46 12.15 -0.84
N ILE A 9 5.56 11.25 -0.45
CA ILE A 9 4.12 11.47 -0.56
C ILE A 9 3.65 12.15 0.73
N GLY A 10 2.80 13.16 0.60
CA GLY A 10 2.33 13.99 1.70
C GLY A 10 3.23 15.20 2.01
N GLY A 11 2.89 15.91 3.08
CA GLY A 11 3.49 17.19 3.46
C GLY A 11 2.49 18.06 4.23
N PHE A 12 2.91 19.25 4.65
CA PHE A 12 2.01 20.20 5.32
C PHE A 12 0.87 20.61 4.38
N GLY A 13 -0.39 20.46 4.81
CA GLY A 13 -1.56 20.77 4.00
C GLY A 13 -1.99 19.66 3.03
N HIS A 14 -1.29 18.53 3.00
CA HIS A 14 -1.67 17.37 2.21
C HIS A 14 -2.48 16.40 3.06
N ILE A 15 -3.54 15.84 2.47
CA ILE A 15 -4.36 14.79 3.08
C ILE A 15 -4.04 13.49 2.34
N VAL A 16 -3.49 12.52 3.07
CA VAL A 16 -3.16 11.20 2.54
C VAL A 16 -4.15 10.19 3.10
N GLU A 17 -4.84 9.50 2.21
CA GLU A 17 -5.66 8.34 2.54
C GLU A 17 -4.77 7.09 2.56
N ILE A 18 -4.95 6.25 3.57
CA ILE A 18 -4.12 5.06 3.80
C ILE A 18 -5.05 3.88 4.01
N ASP A 19 -4.78 2.78 3.31
CA ASP A 19 -5.56 1.55 3.43
C ASP A 19 -4.66 0.30 3.56
N GLU A 20 -5.22 -0.76 4.14
CA GLU A 20 -4.59 -2.08 4.25
C GLU A 20 -5.32 -3.12 3.40
N SER A 21 -4.74 -3.46 2.25
CA SER A 21 -5.28 -4.46 1.34
C SER A 21 -4.55 -5.81 1.44
N LYS A 22 -5.30 -6.91 1.40
CA LYS A 22 -4.74 -8.27 1.31
C LYS A 22 -4.82 -8.77 -0.13
N PHE A 23 -3.68 -8.85 -0.80
CA PHE A 23 -3.62 -9.31 -2.19
C PHE A 23 -3.47 -10.83 -2.25
N SER A 24 -4.57 -11.51 -2.54
CA SER A 24 -4.58 -12.97 -2.72
C SER A 24 -4.91 -13.38 -4.14
N LYS A 25 -4.22 -14.40 -4.65
CA LYS A 25 -4.57 -15.05 -5.91
C LYS A 25 -5.13 -16.45 -5.64
N CYS A 26 -6.34 -16.70 -6.12
CA CYS A 26 -6.92 -18.04 -6.19
C CYS A 26 -6.77 -18.59 -7.61
N LYS A 27 -6.48 -19.88 -7.75
CA LYS A 27 -6.45 -20.54 -9.06
C LYS A 27 -7.87 -20.49 -9.65
N TYR A 28 -8.08 -19.88 -10.81
CA TYR A 28 -9.42 -19.70 -11.41
C TYR A 28 -10.47 -19.01 -10.52
N ASN A 29 -10.06 -18.20 -9.54
CA ASN A 29 -10.95 -17.68 -8.49
C ASN A 29 -11.69 -18.77 -7.68
N VAL A 30 -11.22 -20.03 -7.76
CA VAL A 30 -11.84 -21.21 -7.13
C VAL A 30 -10.74 -22.00 -6.43
N GLY A 31 -10.82 -22.13 -5.10
CA GLY A 31 -9.94 -23.01 -4.34
C GLY A 31 -9.23 -22.34 -3.15
N ARG A 32 -8.19 -23.00 -2.66
CA ARG A 32 -7.48 -22.66 -1.42
C ARG A 32 -6.79 -21.29 -1.52
N LEU A 33 -7.03 -20.42 -0.54
CA LEU A 33 -6.35 -19.14 -0.40
C LEU A 33 -4.84 -19.37 -0.19
N VAL A 34 -4.03 -18.99 -1.17
CA VAL A 34 -2.57 -19.04 -1.09
C VAL A 34 -2.10 -18.00 -0.07
N ARG A 35 -0.97 -18.26 0.61
CA ARG A 35 -0.37 -17.29 1.54
C ARG A 35 -0.11 -15.99 0.76
N SER A 36 -0.75 -14.93 1.22
CA SER A 36 -0.91 -13.69 0.48
C SER A 36 -0.22 -12.56 1.21
N PRO A 37 0.56 -11.70 0.51
CA PRO A 37 1.14 -10.54 1.13
C PRO A 37 0.05 -9.56 1.59
N TRP A 38 0.35 -8.85 2.66
CA TRP A 38 -0.39 -7.68 3.04
C TRP A 38 0.28 -6.47 2.43
N ILE A 39 -0.50 -5.57 1.87
CA ILE A 39 -0.01 -4.35 1.26
C ILE A 39 -0.66 -3.19 2.01
N VAL A 40 0.17 -2.26 2.47
CA VAL A 40 -0.29 -0.94 2.88
C VAL A 40 -0.17 -0.05 1.67
N GLU A 41 -1.27 0.58 1.31
CA GLU A 41 -1.33 1.53 0.23
C GLU A 41 -1.74 2.90 0.75
N GLY A 42 -1.40 3.93 0.00
CA GLY A 42 -1.92 5.25 0.29
C GLY A 42 -1.83 6.18 -0.89
N ILE A 43 -2.78 7.11 -0.92
CA ILE A 43 -2.94 8.10 -1.97
C ILE A 43 -3.00 9.49 -1.35
N ASP A 44 -2.22 10.41 -1.90
CA ASP A 44 -2.37 11.83 -1.58
C ASP A 44 -3.48 12.42 -2.44
N LEU A 45 -4.55 12.88 -1.80
CA LEU A 45 -5.74 13.42 -2.48
C LEU A 45 -5.46 14.70 -3.28
N THR A 46 -4.36 15.40 -2.97
CA THR A 46 -4.01 16.65 -3.65
C THR A 46 -3.17 16.42 -4.90
N THR A 47 -2.31 15.39 -4.90
CA THR A 47 -1.36 15.11 -5.98
C THR A 47 -1.70 13.87 -6.79
N ASN A 48 -2.65 13.06 -6.32
CA ASN A 48 -2.97 11.72 -6.82
C ASN A 48 -1.73 10.80 -6.91
N GLN A 49 -0.72 11.05 -6.08
CA GLN A 49 0.43 10.16 -5.96
C GLN A 49 0.09 8.98 -5.06
N ILE A 50 0.48 7.78 -5.49
CA ILE A 50 0.15 6.52 -4.82
C ILE A 50 1.44 5.82 -4.41
N PHE A 51 1.46 5.25 -3.20
CA PHE A 51 2.45 4.25 -2.79
C PHE A 51 1.78 2.93 -2.45
N LEU A 52 2.51 1.84 -2.68
CA LEU A 52 2.17 0.51 -2.21
C LEU A 52 3.39 -0.11 -1.56
N ALA A 53 3.24 -0.62 -0.33
CA ALA A 53 4.32 -1.21 0.44
C ALA A 53 3.89 -2.58 0.99
N GLU A 54 4.67 -3.62 0.69
CA GLU A 54 4.43 -4.96 1.24
C GLU A 54 4.81 -5.01 2.72
N VAL A 55 3.93 -5.58 3.53
CA VAL A 55 4.11 -5.79 4.97
C VAL A 55 4.30 -7.28 5.26
N GLN A 56 5.53 -7.65 5.64
CA GLN A 56 5.88 -9.04 5.95
C GLN A 56 5.29 -9.53 7.29
N LYS A 57 5.05 -8.63 8.26
CA LYS A 57 4.48 -8.97 9.57
C LYS A 57 3.44 -7.93 10.01
N LYS A 58 2.20 -8.37 10.18
CA LYS A 58 1.17 -7.57 10.84
C LYS A 58 1.49 -7.40 12.31
N THR A 59 2.04 -6.25 12.65
CA THR A 59 2.17 -5.83 14.05
C THR A 59 1.50 -4.47 14.15
N LYS A 60 0.65 -4.23 15.16
CA LYS A 60 -0.06 -2.95 15.39
C LYS A 60 0.86 -1.70 15.33
N LYS A 61 2.17 -1.88 15.45
CA LYS A 61 3.22 -0.84 15.37
C LYS A 61 3.58 -0.38 13.95
N HIS A 62 3.03 -0.97 12.89
CA HIS A 62 3.42 -0.65 11.51
C HIS A 62 2.89 0.69 10.98
N LEU A 63 1.87 1.27 11.61
CA LEU A 63 1.32 2.58 11.27
C LEU A 63 2.00 3.67 12.10
N LYS A 64 3.31 3.88 11.87
CA LYS A 64 4.02 5.08 12.31
C LYS A 64 4.46 5.83 11.07
N ILE A 65 3.62 6.77 10.64
CA ILE A 65 3.93 7.77 9.61
C ILE A 65 3.98 9.11 10.33
#